data_AF-A0A6N2W0Z5-F1
#
_entry.id   AF-A0A6N2W0Z5-F1
#
_cell.length_a   1.000
_cell.length_b   1.000
_cell.length_c   1.000
_cell.angle_alpha   90.00
_cell.angle_beta   90.00
_cell.angle_gamma   90.00
#
_symmetry.space_group_name_H-M   'P 1'
#
loop_
_entity.id
_entity.type
_entity.pdbx_description
1 polymer ?
#
loop_
_entity_poly.entity_id
_entity_poly.type
_entity_poly.pdbx_seq_one_letter_code
_entity_poly.pdbx_strand_id
1 'polypeptide(L)'
;MKKISCDIIKDVLPLYLDDVVSEATKEMVEEHLCSCESCRKEAELLKQDLVLPSTQKIQLSEAKVFKNLKAKFRKKNTIIFISAVVIAVLLIISLYSCAVLSETCIPYDEEFIHITEKDGELYATYHGENLDGTVGLAPATVKMDGREKNIVVFYFYESLWSKYIQPIFKEDDDEYSFPLGEKEEIDQVYYGEFELDGLPIDYVSIAENSELIWGD
;
A
#
# COMPACT_ATOMS: atom_id res chain seq x y z
N MET A 1 24.12 67.59 -56.49
CA MET A 1 23.84 66.57 -55.45
C MET A 1 22.34 66.46 -55.29
N LYS A 2 21.77 65.26 -55.42
CA LYS A 2 20.33 65.03 -55.34
C LYS A 2 19.89 65.24 -53.88
N LYS A 3 19.11 66.28 -53.61
CA LYS A 3 18.43 66.41 -52.32
C LYS A 3 17.35 65.34 -52.26
N ILE A 4 17.60 64.29 -51.49
CA ILE A 4 16.60 63.25 -51.22
C ILE A 4 15.56 63.86 -50.27
N SER A 5 14.28 63.62 -50.54
CA SER A 5 13.21 64.18 -49.72
C SER A 5 13.15 63.47 -48.37
N CYS A 6 12.79 64.23 -47.34
CA CYS A 6 12.58 63.68 -46.00
C CYS A 6 11.51 62.57 -45.99
N ASP A 7 10.50 62.67 -46.86
CA ASP A 7 9.42 61.67 -46.96
C ASP A 7 9.95 60.29 -47.34
N ILE A 8 10.87 60.21 -48.31
CA ILE A 8 11.51 58.94 -48.70
C ILE A 8 12.33 58.37 -47.55
N ILE A 9 13.02 59.22 -46.79
CA ILE A 9 13.83 58.80 -45.65
C ILE A 9 12.94 58.23 -44.54
N LYS A 10 11.81 58.88 -44.25
CA LYS A 10 10.83 58.40 -43.27
C LYS A 10 10.21 57.06 -43.66
N ASP A 11 9.89 56.87 -44.94
CA ASP A 11 9.32 55.62 -45.44
C ASP A 11 10.30 54.44 -45.29
N VAL A 12 11.60 54.70 -45.46
CA VAL A 12 12.65 53.68 -45.38
C VAL A 12 13.23 53.53 -43.96
N LEU A 13 12.97 54.50 -43.07
CA LEU A 13 13.56 54.56 -41.73
C LEU A 13 13.27 53.31 -40.88
N PRO A 14 12.05 52.74 -40.85
CA PRO A 14 11.80 51.50 -40.12
C PRO A 14 12.67 50.34 -40.62
N LEU A 15 12.80 50.20 -41.94
CA LEU A 15 13.62 49.15 -42.57
C LEU A 15 15.11 49.34 -42.29
N TYR A 16 15.58 50.60 -42.25
CA TYR A 16 16.95 50.94 -41.85
C TYR A 16 17.22 50.59 -40.38
N LEU A 17 16.26 50.85 -39.48
CA LEU A 17 16.39 50.51 -38.06
C LEU A 17 16.41 49.00 -37.81
N ASP A 18 15.74 48.22 -38.66
CA ASP A 18 15.75 46.75 -38.66
C ASP A 18 16.99 46.17 -39.39
N ASP A 19 17.89 46.99 -39.92
CA ASP A 19 19.12 46.62 -40.68
C ASP A 19 18.86 45.68 -41.87
N VAL A 20 17.69 45.80 -42.51
CA VAL A 20 17.28 44.96 -43.67
C VAL A 20 17.41 45.68 -45.02
N VAL A 21 18.06 46.84 -45.04
CA VAL A 21 18.29 47.63 -46.26
C VAL A 21 19.63 47.31 -46.91
N SER A 22 19.76 47.59 -48.21
CA SER A 22 21.05 47.44 -48.90
C SER A 22 22.06 48.49 -48.44
N GLU A 23 23.36 48.20 -48.56
CA GLU A 23 24.45 49.14 -48.20
C GLU A 23 24.31 50.50 -48.91
N ALA A 24 23.89 50.50 -50.18
CA ALA A 24 23.66 51.74 -50.94
C ALA A 24 22.50 52.58 -50.36
N THR A 25 21.48 51.91 -49.80
CA THR A 25 20.37 52.58 -49.10
C THR A 25 20.78 53.07 -47.71
N LYS A 26 21.69 52.33 -47.06
CA LYS A 26 22.23 52.67 -45.74
C LYS A 26 23.03 53.97 -45.77
N GLU A 27 24.01 54.07 -46.67
CA GLU A 27 24.83 55.28 -46.87
C GLU A 27 23.96 56.50 -47.20
N MET A 28 22.93 56.31 -48.02
CA MET A 28 21.96 57.34 -48.38
C MET A 28 21.15 57.87 -47.19
N VAL A 29 20.70 56.98 -46.30
CA VAL A 29 19.97 57.37 -45.09
C VAL A 29 20.90 58.05 -44.09
N GLU A 30 22.13 57.56 -43.91
CA GLU A 30 23.13 58.15 -43.02
C GLU A 30 23.52 59.58 -43.44
N GLU A 31 23.78 59.82 -44.73
CA GLU A 31 24.09 61.15 -45.28
C GLU A 31 22.95 62.15 -45.00
N HIS A 32 21.70 61.70 -45.10
CA HIS A 32 20.53 62.53 -44.83
C HIS A 32 20.34 62.79 -43.32
N LEU A 33 20.55 61.79 -42.46
CA LEU A 33 20.44 61.95 -41.01
C LEU A 33 21.53 62.86 -40.44
N CYS A 34 22.71 62.92 -41.07
CA CYS A 34 23.77 63.88 -40.73
C CYS A 34 23.37 65.33 -40.99
N SER A 35 22.55 65.58 -42.02
CA SER A 35 22.18 66.93 -42.46
C SER A 35 20.76 67.37 -42.06
N CYS A 36 19.90 66.46 -41.61
CA CYS A 36 18.51 66.73 -41.27
C CYS A 36 18.15 66.37 -39.82
N GLU A 37 17.85 67.38 -39.00
CA GLU A 37 17.48 67.19 -37.59
C GLU A 37 16.10 66.55 -37.40
N SER A 38 15.13 66.82 -38.28
CA SER A 38 13.77 66.27 -38.14
C SER A 38 13.75 64.75 -38.32
N CYS A 39 14.42 64.24 -39.36
CA CYS A 39 14.56 62.81 -39.61
C CYS A 39 15.34 62.10 -38.49
N ARG A 40 16.31 62.77 -37.85
CA ARG A 40 17.04 62.23 -36.69
C ARG A 40 16.13 62.04 -35.47
N LYS A 41 15.29 63.02 -35.14
CA LYS A 41 14.33 62.90 -34.03
C LYS A 41 13.33 61.78 -34.25
N GLU A 42 12.87 61.60 -35.48
CA GLU A 42 11.94 60.53 -35.85
C GLU A 42 12.57 59.14 -35.73
N ALA A 43 13.86 59.01 -36.08
CA ALA A 43 14.62 57.78 -35.87
C ALA A 43 14.75 57.42 -34.38
N GLU A 44 14.95 58.42 -33.51
CA GLU A 44 15.03 58.22 -32.06
C GLU A 44 13.69 57.81 -31.44
N LEU A 45 12.58 58.40 -31.90
CA LEU A 45 11.24 58.04 -31.45
C LEU A 45 10.90 56.59 -31.84
N LEU A 46 11.16 56.20 -33.08
CA LEU A 46 10.95 54.83 -33.55
C LEU A 46 11.82 53.81 -32.79
N LYS A 47 13.06 54.17 -32.44
CA LYS A 47 13.93 53.33 -31.59
C LYS A 47 13.40 53.14 -30.17
N GLN A 48 12.71 54.14 -29.59
CA GLN A 48 12.14 54.04 -28.25
C GLN A 48 10.87 53.17 -28.22
N ASP A 49 10.00 53.30 -29.23
CA ASP A 49 8.79 52.48 -29.33
C ASP A 49 9.07 51.00 -29.68
N LEU A 50 10.24 50.71 -30.25
CA LEU A 50 10.72 49.35 -30.53
C LEU A 50 11.36 48.64 -29.34
N VAL A 51 11.27 49.16 -28.11
CA VAL A 51 11.58 48.39 -26.89
C VAL A 51 10.42 47.44 -26.60
N LEU A 52 10.18 46.50 -27.52
CA LEU A 52 9.36 45.33 -27.23
C LEU A 52 10.01 44.59 -26.06
N PRO A 53 9.25 44.21 -25.01
CA PRO A 53 9.81 43.38 -23.94
C PRO A 53 10.34 42.11 -24.59
N SER A 54 11.67 41.98 -24.62
CA SER A 54 12.40 40.89 -25.29
C SER A 54 11.62 39.58 -25.21
N THR A 55 11.39 38.96 -26.36
CA THR A 55 10.74 37.65 -26.52
C THR A 55 11.30 36.59 -25.56
N GLN A 56 12.52 36.77 -25.06
CA GLN A 56 13.16 35.95 -24.04
C GLN A 56 12.49 36.04 -22.65
N LYS A 57 12.04 37.22 -22.20
CA LYS A 57 11.33 37.38 -20.92
C LYS A 57 9.92 36.77 -20.94
N ILE A 58 9.22 36.86 -22.08
CA ILE A 58 7.91 36.25 -22.29
C ILE A 58 8.04 34.73 -22.35
N GLN A 59 9.02 34.20 -23.09
CA GLN A 59 9.28 32.75 -23.13
C GLN A 59 9.72 32.19 -21.78
N LEU A 60 10.50 32.93 -20.98
CA LEU A 60 10.91 32.50 -19.64
C LEU A 60 9.76 32.50 -18.63
N SER A 61 8.83 33.46 -18.72
CA SER A 61 7.65 33.51 -17.84
C SER A 61 6.65 32.41 -18.20
N GLU A 62 6.40 32.18 -19.50
CA GLU A 62 5.56 31.09 -19.99
C GLU A 62 6.14 29.71 -19.64
N ALA A 63 7.45 29.52 -19.79
CA ALA A 63 8.12 28.27 -19.40
C ALA A 63 8.07 28.02 -17.89
N LYS A 64 8.16 29.07 -17.06
CA LYS A 64 8.00 28.96 -15.59
C LYS A 64 6.57 28.61 -15.20
N VAL A 65 5.57 29.22 -15.83
CA VAL A 65 4.15 28.90 -15.58
C VAL A 65 3.85 27.47 -15.99
N PHE A 66 4.31 27.03 -17.17
CA PHE A 66 4.17 25.64 -17.63
C PHE A 66 4.90 24.63 -16.73
N LYS A 67 6.11 24.95 -16.23
CA LYS A 67 6.82 24.10 -15.27
C LYS A 67 6.09 24.00 -13.94
N ASN A 68 5.56 25.09 -13.42
CA ASN A 68 4.82 25.12 -12.15
C ASN A 68 3.48 24.37 -12.27
N LEU A 69 2.80 24.48 -13.41
CA LEU A 69 1.59 23.71 -13.71
C LEU A 69 1.91 22.22 -13.87
N LYS A 70 2.92 21.84 -14.67
CA LYS A 70 3.36 20.43 -14.78
C LYS A 70 3.76 19.86 -13.43
N ALA A 71 4.45 20.61 -12.57
CA ALA A 71 4.83 20.17 -11.25
C ALA A 71 3.61 19.99 -10.32
N LYS A 72 2.62 20.91 -10.35
CA LYS A 72 1.36 20.77 -9.60
C LYS A 72 0.54 19.57 -10.08
N PHE A 73 0.41 19.38 -11.39
CA PHE A 73 -0.30 18.24 -11.98
C PHE A 73 0.40 16.91 -11.68
N ARG A 74 1.73 16.85 -11.79
CA ARG A 74 2.51 15.66 -11.38
C ARG A 74 2.33 15.37 -9.89
N LYS A 75 2.44 16.37 -9.01
CA LYS A 75 2.22 16.19 -7.57
C LYS A 75 0.82 15.67 -7.26
N LYS A 76 -0.23 16.21 -7.91
CA LYS A 76 -1.61 15.76 -7.71
C LYS A 76 -1.81 14.31 -8.17
N ASN A 77 -1.29 13.94 -9.34
CA ASN A 77 -1.39 12.58 -9.86
C ASN A 77 -0.55 11.58 -9.04
N THR A 78 0.63 11.98 -8.55
CA THR A 78 1.45 11.15 -7.67
C THR A 78 0.77 10.93 -6.32
N ILE A 79 0.11 11.94 -5.74
CA ILE A 79 -0.66 11.77 -4.49
C ILE A 79 -1.82 10.80 -4.69
N ILE A 80 -2.56 10.91 -5.81
CA ILE A 80 -3.66 9.98 -6.12
C ILE A 80 -3.13 8.56 -6.27
N PHE A 81 -2.04 8.37 -7.00
CA PHE A 81 -1.43 7.04 -7.17
C PHE A 81 -0.95 6.46 -5.84
N ILE A 82 -0.22 7.24 -5.03
CA ILE A 82 0.22 6.80 -3.70
C ILE A 82 -0.99 6.47 -2.82
N SER A 83 -2.03 7.28 -2.82
CA SER A 83 -3.24 7.00 -2.04
C SER A 83 -3.92 5.71 -2.47
N ALA A 84 -3.98 5.43 -3.79
CA ALA A 84 -4.55 4.20 -4.31
C ALA A 84 -3.72 2.98 -3.88
N VAL A 85 -2.38 3.07 -3.93
CA VAL A 85 -1.49 2.01 -3.46
C VAL A 85 -1.66 1.79 -1.96
N VAL A 86 -1.71 2.84 -1.15
CA VAL A 86 -1.91 2.74 0.30
C VAL A 86 -3.25 2.07 0.61
N ILE A 87 -4.33 2.48 -0.06
CA ILE A 87 -5.64 1.84 0.11
C ILE A 87 -5.59 0.36 -0.28
N ALA A 88 -4.95 0.03 -1.42
CA ALA A 88 -4.81 -1.36 -1.84
C ALA A 88 -4.03 -2.21 -0.82
N VAL A 89 -2.94 -1.68 -0.26
CA VAL A 89 -2.17 -2.35 0.80
C VAL A 89 -3.01 -2.54 2.05
N LEU A 90 -3.76 -1.52 2.48
CA LEU A 90 -4.65 -1.63 3.64
C LEU A 90 -5.74 -2.67 3.44
N LEU A 91 -6.31 -2.77 2.23
CA LEU A 91 -7.30 -3.81 1.90
C LEU A 91 -6.69 -5.21 1.95
N ILE A 92 -5.47 -5.39 1.45
CA ILE A 92 -4.78 -6.68 1.51
C ILE A 92 -4.50 -7.07 2.97
N ILE A 93 -3.99 -6.14 3.77
CA ILE A 93 -3.75 -6.38 5.20
C ILE A 93 -5.06 -6.71 5.91
N SER A 94 -6.13 -5.96 5.64
CA SER A 94 -7.44 -6.22 6.23
C SER A 94 -7.98 -7.60 5.86
N LEU A 95 -7.83 -8.01 4.60
CA LEU A 95 -8.26 -9.33 4.13
C LEU A 95 -7.44 -10.43 4.81
N TYR A 96 -6.12 -10.25 4.88
CA TYR A 96 -5.21 -11.18 5.55
C TYR A 96 -5.53 -11.32 7.04
N SER A 97 -5.71 -10.20 7.75
CA SER A 97 -6.10 -10.22 9.16
C SER A 97 -7.45 -10.90 9.38
N CYS A 98 -8.44 -10.65 8.51
CA CYS A 98 -9.73 -11.35 8.60
C CYS A 98 -9.59 -12.85 8.37
N ALA A 99 -8.73 -13.27 7.45
CA ALA A 99 -8.52 -14.67 7.12
C ALA A 99 -7.83 -15.45 8.27
N VAL A 100 -6.87 -14.81 8.95
CA VAL A 100 -6.11 -15.44 10.05
C VAL A 100 -6.87 -15.38 11.37
N LEU A 101 -7.59 -14.29 11.68
CA LEU A 101 -8.26 -14.11 12.97
C LEU A 101 -9.60 -14.85 13.09
N SER A 102 -10.12 -15.40 11.99
CA SER A 102 -11.37 -16.16 12.02
C SER A 102 -11.07 -17.60 12.39
N GLU A 103 -10.90 -17.88 13.68
CA GLU A 103 -10.68 -19.21 14.24
C GLU A 103 -12.02 -19.95 14.31
N THR A 104 -12.04 -21.21 13.87
CA THR A 104 -13.20 -22.09 13.97
C THR A 104 -12.75 -23.46 14.45
N CYS A 105 -13.43 -23.99 15.47
CA CYS A 105 -13.15 -25.33 15.99
C CYS A 105 -13.34 -26.40 14.90
N ILE A 106 -12.34 -27.27 14.76
CA ILE A 106 -12.42 -28.45 13.89
C ILE A 106 -13.29 -29.48 14.64
N PRO A 107 -14.38 -29.98 14.05
CA PRO A 107 -15.21 -30.98 14.71
C PRO A 107 -14.44 -32.28 14.95
N TYR A 108 -14.77 -32.98 16.03
CA TYR A 108 -14.14 -34.27 16.31
C TYR A 108 -14.44 -35.28 15.20
N ASP A 109 -13.39 -35.97 14.76
CA ASP A 109 -13.47 -37.05 13.78
C ASP A 109 -12.37 -38.07 14.10
N GLU A 110 -12.78 -39.31 14.40
CA GLU A 110 -11.89 -40.43 14.74
C GLU A 110 -10.94 -40.79 13.59
N GLU A 111 -11.23 -40.41 12.34
CA GLU A 111 -10.31 -40.64 11.22
C GLU A 111 -9.07 -39.73 11.32
N PHE A 112 -9.27 -38.48 11.76
CA PHE A 112 -8.24 -37.44 11.74
C PHE A 112 -7.60 -37.16 13.10
N ILE A 113 -8.28 -37.46 14.21
CA ILE A 113 -7.83 -37.16 15.57
C ILE A 113 -7.62 -38.46 16.35
N HIS A 114 -6.39 -38.68 16.81
CA HIS A 114 -6.02 -39.87 17.57
C HIS A 114 -5.32 -39.51 18.87
N ILE A 115 -5.62 -40.24 19.94
CA ILE A 115 -4.82 -40.17 21.17
C ILE A 115 -3.77 -41.27 21.13
N THR A 116 -2.51 -40.87 21.18
CA THR A 116 -1.36 -41.79 21.17
C THR A 116 -0.58 -41.69 22.49
N GLU A 117 0.06 -42.79 22.87
CA GLU A 117 0.91 -42.86 24.07
C GLU A 117 2.35 -43.09 23.63
N LYS A 118 3.26 -42.27 24.15
CA LYS A 118 4.69 -42.41 23.89
C LYS A 118 5.48 -42.08 25.15
N ASP A 119 6.32 -43.01 25.57
CA ASP A 119 7.21 -42.86 26.74
C ASP A 119 6.48 -42.47 28.05
N GLY A 120 5.21 -42.88 28.20
CA GLY A 120 4.39 -42.57 29.38
C GLY A 120 3.59 -41.27 29.29
N GLU A 121 3.76 -40.50 28.23
CA GLU A 121 2.99 -39.28 27.95
C GLU A 121 1.90 -39.54 26.91
N LEU A 122 0.76 -38.88 27.07
CA LEU A 122 -0.33 -38.85 26.09
C LEU A 122 -0.14 -37.68 25.12
N TYR A 123 -0.41 -37.94 23.84
CA TYR A 123 -0.38 -36.97 22.76
C TYR A 123 -1.70 -37.00 22.00
N ALA A 124 -2.23 -35.83 21.69
CA ALA A 124 -3.29 -35.67 20.70
C ALA A 124 -2.67 -35.44 19.33
N THR A 125 -2.91 -36.35 18.40
CA THR A 125 -2.39 -36.29 17.04
C THR A 125 -3.48 -35.90 16.06
N TYR A 126 -3.16 -34.96 15.16
CA TYR A 126 -4.01 -34.53 14.06
C TYR A 126 -3.37 -34.82 12.70
N HIS A 127 -4.14 -35.44 11.81
CA HIS A 127 -3.71 -35.85 10.46
C HIS A 127 -4.39 -35.06 9.32
N GLY A 128 -4.98 -33.89 9.59
CA GLY A 128 -5.59 -33.04 8.56
C GLY A 128 -4.68 -31.90 8.09
N GLU A 129 -4.99 -31.34 6.92
CA GLU A 129 -4.17 -30.30 6.25
C GLU A 129 -4.53 -28.86 6.67
N ASN A 130 -5.68 -28.68 7.33
CA ASN A 130 -6.30 -27.38 7.63
C ASN A 130 -6.02 -26.89 9.05
N LEU A 131 -5.14 -27.55 9.80
CA LEU A 131 -4.80 -27.14 11.16
C LEU A 131 -4.15 -25.75 11.18
N ASP A 132 -4.72 -24.84 11.97
CA ASP A 132 -4.07 -23.56 12.28
C ASP A 132 -3.45 -23.58 13.70
N GLY A 133 -4.08 -24.27 14.64
CA GLY A 133 -3.56 -24.42 15.99
C GLY A 133 -4.39 -25.31 16.91
N THR A 134 -4.00 -25.30 18.18
CA THR A 134 -4.63 -26.06 19.26
C THR A 134 -4.82 -25.19 20.49
N VAL A 135 -5.91 -25.42 21.21
CA VAL A 135 -6.17 -24.84 22.52
C VAL A 135 -6.36 -25.99 23.49
N GLY A 136 -5.64 -25.96 24.62
CA GLY A 136 -5.69 -27.02 25.60
C GLY A 136 -5.59 -26.49 27.02
N LEU A 137 -6.28 -27.15 27.94
CA LEU A 137 -6.14 -26.95 29.37
C LEU A 137 -5.17 -27.98 29.93
N ALA A 138 -4.35 -27.55 30.89
CA ALA A 138 -3.54 -28.49 31.66
C ALA A 138 -4.44 -29.46 32.45
N PRO A 139 -3.96 -30.68 32.77
CA PRO A 139 -4.70 -31.62 33.59
C PRO A 139 -5.20 -31.00 34.89
N ALA A 140 -6.49 -31.14 35.19
CA ALA A 140 -7.07 -30.67 36.43
C ALA A 140 -8.03 -31.68 37.06
N THR A 141 -7.95 -31.81 38.39
CA THR A 141 -8.84 -32.67 39.15
C THR A 141 -10.22 -32.04 39.28
N VAL A 142 -11.22 -32.71 38.74
CA VAL A 142 -12.63 -32.33 38.81
C VAL A 142 -13.44 -33.39 39.54
N LYS A 143 -14.56 -32.98 40.13
CA LYS A 143 -15.50 -33.90 40.77
C LYS A 143 -16.71 -34.10 39.88
N MET A 144 -16.75 -35.21 39.14
CA MET A 144 -17.85 -35.60 38.26
C MET A 144 -18.48 -36.89 38.78
N ASP A 145 -19.81 -36.96 38.82
CA ASP A 145 -20.56 -38.12 39.33
C ASP A 145 -20.14 -38.60 40.74
N GLY A 146 -19.69 -37.65 41.58
CA GLY A 146 -19.25 -37.93 42.95
C GLY A 146 -17.87 -38.58 43.06
N ARG A 147 -17.15 -38.80 41.95
CA ARG A 147 -15.76 -39.26 41.91
C ARG A 147 -14.84 -38.11 41.51
N GLU A 148 -13.63 -38.10 42.06
CA GLU A 148 -12.57 -37.21 41.60
C GLU A 148 -11.91 -37.89 40.40
N LYS A 149 -11.85 -37.17 39.27
CA LYS A 149 -11.17 -37.57 38.04
C LYS A 149 -10.26 -36.43 37.61
N ASN A 150 -9.06 -36.74 37.13
CA ASN A 150 -8.18 -35.77 36.51
C ASN A 150 -8.44 -35.74 35.00
N ILE A 151 -8.86 -34.59 34.49
CA ILE A 151 -9.30 -34.46 33.11
C ILE A 151 -8.44 -33.48 32.33
N VAL A 152 -8.36 -33.71 31.02
CA VAL A 152 -7.80 -32.76 30.05
C VAL A 152 -8.88 -32.41 29.05
N VAL A 153 -8.96 -31.14 28.66
CA VAL A 153 -9.84 -30.69 27.58
C VAL A 153 -9.01 -29.92 26.57
N PHE A 154 -9.16 -30.25 25.29
CA PHE A 154 -8.51 -29.53 24.19
C PHE A 154 -9.38 -29.50 22.94
N TYR A 155 -9.05 -28.64 21.99
CA TYR A 155 -9.59 -28.69 20.64
C TYR A 155 -8.58 -28.17 19.63
N PHE A 156 -8.70 -28.64 18.39
CA PHE A 156 -8.00 -28.08 17.25
C PHE A 156 -8.87 -27.06 16.55
N TYR A 157 -8.26 -26.02 15.99
CA TYR A 157 -8.96 -25.02 15.20
C TYR A 157 -8.29 -24.79 13.85
N GLU A 158 -9.13 -24.45 12.88
CA GLU A 158 -8.72 -23.96 11.58
C GLU A 158 -9.04 -22.47 11.47
N SER A 159 -8.34 -21.76 10.59
CA SER A 159 -8.73 -20.44 10.14
C SER A 159 -9.06 -20.45 8.65
N LEU A 160 -9.66 -19.37 8.15
CA LEU A 160 -9.89 -19.24 6.71
C LEU A 160 -8.56 -19.28 5.92
N TRP A 161 -7.45 -18.88 6.56
CA TRP A 161 -6.13 -19.01 5.97
C TRP A 161 -5.67 -20.47 5.88
N SER A 162 -5.69 -21.20 7.00
CA SER A 162 -5.24 -22.61 7.03
C SER A 162 -6.10 -23.50 6.14
N LYS A 163 -7.40 -23.22 6.06
CA LYS A 163 -8.36 -23.98 5.25
C LYS A 163 -8.26 -23.75 3.75
N TYR A 164 -8.13 -22.48 3.31
CA TYR A 164 -8.28 -22.14 1.88
C TYR A 164 -7.00 -21.68 1.20
N ILE A 165 -6.05 -21.12 1.95
CA ILE A 165 -4.89 -20.44 1.37
C ILE A 165 -3.60 -21.24 1.58
N GLN A 166 -3.36 -21.76 2.78
CA GLN A 166 -2.17 -22.55 3.09
C GLN A 166 -1.97 -23.77 2.16
N PRO A 167 -2.99 -24.57 1.83
CA PRO A 167 -2.83 -25.74 0.95
C PRO A 167 -2.43 -25.39 -0.50
N ILE A 168 -2.60 -24.14 -0.92
CA ILE A 168 -2.16 -23.68 -2.26
C ILE A 168 -0.63 -23.56 -2.31
N PHE A 169 0.01 -23.26 -1.18
CA PHE A 169 1.45 -22.98 -1.11
C PHE A 169 2.27 -24.14 -0.57
N LYS A 170 1.65 -25.07 0.14
CA LYS A 170 2.31 -26.18 0.79
C LYS A 170 1.50 -27.48 0.61
N GLU A 171 2.21 -28.58 0.41
CA GLU A 171 1.66 -29.94 0.37
C GLU A 171 1.68 -30.58 1.78
N ASP A 172 1.47 -29.80 2.85
CA ASP A 172 1.77 -30.22 4.24
C ASP A 172 0.94 -31.46 4.65
N ASP A 173 1.54 -32.64 4.49
CA ASP A 173 1.15 -33.94 5.06
C ASP A 173 1.83 -34.12 6.44
N ASP A 174 1.96 -33.03 7.19
CA ASP A 174 2.69 -32.99 8.44
C ASP A 174 1.74 -33.34 9.59
N GLU A 175 1.90 -34.55 10.11
CA GLU A 175 1.29 -35.00 11.36
C GLU A 175 1.62 -34.04 12.50
N TYR A 176 0.61 -33.45 13.12
CA TYR A 176 0.78 -32.58 14.28
C TYR A 176 0.44 -33.32 15.57
N SER A 177 1.36 -33.36 16.52
CA SER A 177 1.14 -33.97 17.84
C SER A 177 1.27 -32.93 18.96
N PHE A 178 0.23 -32.83 19.79
CA PHE A 178 0.17 -31.96 20.96
C PHE A 178 0.27 -32.79 22.25
N PRO A 179 1.24 -32.52 23.15
CA PRO A 179 1.35 -33.24 24.42
C PRO A 179 0.21 -32.85 25.37
N LEU A 180 -0.48 -33.85 25.92
CA LEU A 180 -1.57 -33.68 26.89
C LEU A 180 -1.08 -33.79 28.35
N GLY A 181 -0.04 -34.58 28.59
CA GLY A 181 0.56 -34.81 29.90
C GLY A 181 0.87 -36.29 30.17
N GLU A 182 1.30 -36.60 31.39
CA GLU A 182 1.60 -37.97 31.80
C GLU A 182 0.32 -38.80 31.87
N LYS A 183 0.31 -39.98 31.23
CA LYS A 183 -0.85 -40.88 31.21
C LYS A 183 -1.31 -41.28 32.62
N GLU A 184 -0.37 -41.45 33.55
CA GLU A 184 -0.66 -41.84 34.93
C GLU A 184 -1.42 -40.76 35.68
N GLU A 185 -1.31 -39.50 35.24
CA GLU A 185 -2.00 -38.36 35.83
C GLU A 185 -3.34 -38.09 35.15
N ILE A 186 -3.66 -38.66 33.99
CA ILE A 186 -4.85 -38.34 33.21
C ILE A 186 -5.84 -39.51 33.26
N ASP A 187 -7.03 -39.27 33.82
CA ASP A 187 -8.11 -40.25 33.83
C ASP A 187 -8.95 -40.18 32.55
N GLN A 188 -9.20 -38.98 32.02
CA GLN A 188 -10.05 -38.76 30.84
C GLN A 188 -9.60 -37.57 30.00
N VAL A 189 -9.85 -37.67 28.69
CA VAL A 189 -9.60 -36.59 27.72
C VAL A 189 -10.88 -36.25 26.98
N TYR A 190 -11.22 -34.97 26.99
CA TYR A 190 -12.37 -34.41 26.32
C TYR A 190 -11.94 -33.52 25.16
N TYR A 191 -12.73 -33.53 24.10
CA TYR A 191 -12.55 -32.71 22.90
C TYR A 191 -13.74 -31.77 22.72
N GLY A 192 -13.49 -30.46 22.68
CA GLY A 192 -14.57 -29.49 22.52
C GLY A 192 -14.11 -28.05 22.60
N GLU A 193 -14.86 -27.17 21.95
CA GLU A 193 -14.58 -25.72 21.94
C GLU A 193 -14.93 -25.08 23.29
N PHE A 194 -14.02 -24.27 23.82
CA PHE A 194 -14.24 -23.50 25.05
C PHE A 194 -13.50 -22.16 25.01
N GLU A 195 -14.03 -21.20 25.77
CA GLU A 195 -13.44 -19.86 25.95
C GLU A 195 -12.63 -19.77 27.24
N LEU A 196 -11.53 -19.03 27.22
CA LEU A 196 -10.64 -18.83 28.38
C LEU A 196 -10.89 -17.52 29.14
N ASP A 197 -11.97 -16.83 28.79
CA ASP A 197 -12.18 -15.41 29.09
C ASP A 197 -12.69 -15.16 30.53
N GLY A 198 -13.11 -16.21 31.23
CA GLY A 198 -13.63 -16.17 32.59
C GLY A 198 -12.78 -16.99 33.57
N LEU A 199 -11.96 -16.32 34.38
CA LEU A 199 -11.33 -16.96 35.54
C LEU A 199 -12.26 -16.87 36.77
N PRO A 200 -12.46 -17.95 37.54
CA PRO A 200 -11.86 -19.29 37.38
C PRO A 200 -12.51 -20.12 36.26
N ILE A 201 -11.69 -20.93 35.58
CA ILE A 201 -12.13 -21.84 34.52
C ILE A 201 -13.00 -22.95 35.13
N ASP A 202 -14.21 -23.11 34.62
CA ASP A 202 -15.16 -24.16 35.03
C ASP A 202 -14.94 -25.42 34.18
N TYR A 203 -13.99 -26.25 34.62
CA TYR A 203 -13.64 -27.50 33.94
C TYR A 203 -14.82 -28.48 33.83
N VAL A 204 -15.77 -28.46 34.78
CA VAL A 204 -16.91 -29.39 34.76
C VAL A 204 -17.87 -29.00 33.64
N SER A 205 -18.25 -27.72 33.57
CA SER A 205 -19.10 -27.21 32.50
C SER A 205 -18.47 -27.41 31.12
N ILE A 206 -17.15 -27.17 31.01
CA ILE A 206 -16.42 -27.39 29.75
C ILE A 206 -16.47 -28.87 29.35
N ALA A 207 -16.20 -29.79 30.27
CA ALA A 207 -16.25 -31.23 29.99
C ALA A 207 -17.66 -31.71 29.62
N GLU A 208 -18.71 -31.20 30.28
CA GLU A 208 -20.10 -31.54 29.95
C GLU A 208 -20.53 -31.09 28.54
N ASN A 209 -19.91 -30.05 28.00
CA ASN A 209 -20.15 -29.56 26.63
C ASN A 209 -19.16 -30.11 25.60
N SER A 210 -18.27 -30.99 26.02
CA SER A 210 -17.22 -31.60 25.19
C SER A 210 -17.47 -33.09 24.99
N GLU A 211 -16.88 -33.67 23.95
CA GLU A 211 -16.96 -35.09 23.65
C GLU A 211 -15.86 -35.84 24.40
N LEU A 212 -16.20 -36.94 25.09
CA LEU A 212 -15.21 -37.82 25.73
C LEU A 212 -14.57 -38.69 24.65
N ILE A 213 -13.26 -38.53 24.44
CA ILE A 213 -12.54 -39.22 23.36
C ILE A 213 -11.50 -40.23 23.86
N TRP A 214 -11.16 -40.19 25.15
CA TRP A 214 -10.25 -41.15 25.77
C TRP A 214 -10.48 -41.27 27.28
N GLY A 215 -10.33 -42.47 27.83
CA GLY A 215 -10.56 -42.78 29.25
C GLY A 215 -11.99 -43.25 29.57
N ASP A 216 -12.14 -44.12 30.56
CA ASP A 216 -13.42 -44.75 31.00
C ASP A 216 -14.12 -43.99 32.15
#